data_AF-A0A4Q7ZBD1-F1
#
_entry.id   AF-A0A4Q7ZBD1-F1
#
_cell.length_a   1.000
_cell.length_b   1.000
_cell.length_c   1.000
_cell.angle_alpha   90.00
_cell.angle_beta   90.00
_cell.angle_gamma   90.00
#
_symmetry.space_group_name_H-M   'P 1'
#
loop_
_entity.id
_entity.type
_entity.pdbx_description
1 polymer ?
#
loop_
_entity_poly.entity_id
_entity_poly.type
_entity_poly.pdbx_seq_one_letter_code
_entity_poly.pdbx_strand_id
1 'polypeptide(L)'
;MSTPDIITFHPRLDTLLEEWHDALGQDFTAYHNHCYRVLNYFAVLSNADDETTLDKAAVALAFHDIGIWSHGTLDYLEPSSLLAEAWLLDHGLDDWVPDITAMISDHHKVTACADNPIAETFRQADWADVTQGLRRFSLPLGFAVRVMRTFPNAGFHQFLMRQSVQQALKHPLNPLPMFRW
;
A
#
# COMPACT_ATOMS: atom_id res chain seq x y z
N MET A 1 27.93 -1.64 4.84
CA MET A 1 26.88 -1.41 3.82
C MET A 1 26.38 0.01 4.00
N SER A 2 26.37 0.80 2.93
CA SER A 2 25.81 2.15 2.95
C SER A 2 24.33 2.08 3.33
N THR A 3 23.83 3.06 4.07
CA THR A 3 22.41 3.09 4.40
C THR A 3 21.62 3.47 3.15
N PRO A 4 20.55 2.75 2.77
CA PRO A 4 19.80 3.08 1.55
C PRO A 4 19.26 4.51 1.59
N ASP A 5 19.20 5.17 0.44
CA ASP A 5 18.59 6.49 0.34
C ASP A 5 17.06 6.39 0.42
N ILE A 6 16.41 7.49 0.83
CA ILE A 6 14.94 7.55 0.93
C ILE A 6 14.39 8.11 -0.36
N ILE A 7 13.47 7.35 -0.98
CA ILE A 7 12.69 7.80 -2.13
C ILE A 7 11.72 8.87 -1.62
N THR A 8 11.92 10.10 -2.07
CA THR A 8 11.11 11.28 -1.69
C THR A 8 10.27 11.85 -2.82
N PHE A 9 10.44 11.30 -4.01
CA PHE A 9 9.70 11.65 -5.21
C PHE A 9 9.63 10.42 -6.11
N HIS A 10 8.46 10.13 -6.67
CA HIS A 10 8.26 9.10 -7.66
C HIS A 10 7.16 9.55 -8.63
N PRO A 11 7.50 9.95 -9.87
CA PRO A 11 6.61 10.73 -10.74
C PRO A 11 5.24 10.08 -10.96
N ARG A 12 5.21 8.76 -11.11
CA ARG A 12 3.97 8.00 -11.27
C ARG A 12 3.11 7.96 -10.01
N LEU A 13 3.74 7.80 -8.84
CA LEU A 13 3.01 7.74 -7.56
C LEU A 13 2.42 9.11 -7.25
N ASP A 14 3.22 10.17 -7.41
CA ASP A 14 2.78 11.54 -7.14
C ASP A 14 1.61 11.94 -8.04
N THR A 15 1.70 11.63 -9.34
CA THR A 15 0.62 11.91 -10.30
C THR A 15 -0.67 11.17 -9.92
N LEU A 16 -0.58 9.87 -9.66
CA LEU A 16 -1.74 9.05 -9.31
C LEU A 16 -2.37 9.46 -7.99
N LEU A 17 -1.58 9.76 -6.96
CA LEU A 17 -2.12 10.22 -5.68
C LEU A 17 -2.87 11.54 -5.85
N GLU A 18 -2.34 12.47 -6.65
CA GLU A 18 -3.00 13.75 -6.92
C GLU A 18 -4.36 13.57 -7.63
N GLU A 19 -4.50 12.58 -8.53
CA GLU A 19 -5.80 12.25 -9.15
C GLU A 19 -6.85 11.85 -8.10
N TRP A 20 -6.43 11.27 -6.97
CA TRP A 20 -7.29 10.87 -5.87
C TRP A 20 -7.45 11.92 -4.76
N HIS A 21 -6.85 13.11 -4.92
CA HIS A 21 -6.81 14.14 -3.88
C HIS A 21 -8.21 14.48 -3.36
N ASP A 22 -9.19 14.69 -4.25
CA ASP A 22 -10.55 15.06 -3.87
C ASP A 22 -11.28 13.95 -3.12
N ALA A 23 -11.07 12.69 -3.50
CA ALA A 23 -11.68 11.54 -2.84
C ALA A 23 -11.11 11.32 -1.43
N LEU A 24 -9.79 11.53 -1.28
CA LEU A 24 -9.07 11.39 -0.02
C LEU A 24 -9.35 12.57 0.92
N GLY A 25 -9.52 13.77 0.38
CA GLY A 25 -9.81 14.99 1.13
C GLY A 25 -8.82 15.22 2.28
N GLN A 26 -9.34 15.29 3.50
CA GLN A 26 -8.52 15.52 4.70
C GLN A 26 -7.50 14.40 4.98
N ASP A 27 -7.74 13.18 4.47
CA ASP A 27 -6.89 12.02 4.69
C ASP A 27 -5.75 11.93 3.66
N PHE A 28 -5.69 12.84 2.67
CA PHE A 28 -4.70 12.83 1.60
C PHE A 28 -3.26 12.73 2.11
N THR A 29 -2.85 13.62 3.03
CA THR A 29 -1.48 13.59 3.59
C THR A 29 -1.19 12.27 4.33
N ALA A 30 -2.19 11.72 5.02
CA ALA A 30 -2.04 10.48 5.77
C ALA A 30 -1.81 9.29 4.81
N TYR A 31 -2.61 9.21 3.76
CA TYR A 31 -2.52 8.16 2.75
C TYR A 31 -1.27 8.29 1.86
N HIS A 32 -0.96 9.51 1.41
CA HIS A 32 0.28 9.82 0.70
C HIS A 32 1.51 9.37 1.50
N ASN A 33 1.59 9.76 2.77
CA ASN A 33 2.71 9.37 3.61
C ASN A 33 2.77 7.85 3.81
N HIS A 34 1.64 7.18 3.99
CA HIS A 34 1.59 5.72 4.05
C HIS A 34 2.15 5.09 2.77
N CYS A 35 1.69 5.51 1.59
CA CYS A 35 2.20 5.02 0.31
C CYS A 35 3.72 5.16 0.20
N TYR A 36 4.26 6.32 0.57
CA TYR A 36 5.71 6.54 0.54
C TYR A 36 6.50 5.71 1.57
N ARG A 37 5.92 5.45 2.75
CA ARG A 37 6.56 4.53 3.72
C ARG A 37 6.65 3.13 3.15
N VAL A 38 5.55 2.63 2.59
CA VAL A 38 5.51 1.29 1.97
C VAL A 38 6.40 1.22 0.74
N LEU A 39 6.45 2.25 -0.13
CA LEU A 39 7.36 2.30 -1.28
C LEU A 39 8.82 2.13 -0.87
N ASN A 40 9.24 2.87 0.17
CA ASN A 40 10.60 2.80 0.68
C ASN A 40 10.91 1.43 1.31
N TYR A 41 9.96 0.81 2.00
CA TYR A 41 10.13 -0.52 2.56
C TYR A 41 10.20 -1.58 1.46
N PHE A 42 9.31 -1.48 0.48
CA PHE A 42 9.27 -2.34 -0.69
C PHE A 42 10.59 -2.27 -1.45
N ALA A 43 11.11 -1.08 -1.76
CA ALA A 43 12.38 -0.90 -2.48
C ALA A 43 13.56 -1.59 -1.78
N VAL A 44 13.62 -1.54 -0.44
CA VAL A 44 14.66 -2.21 0.33
C VAL A 44 14.46 -3.73 0.36
N LEU A 45 13.22 -4.21 0.49
CA LEU A 45 12.91 -5.64 0.60
C LEU A 45 13.02 -6.37 -0.74
N SER A 46 12.63 -5.72 -1.84
CA SER A 46 12.74 -6.28 -3.19
C SER A 46 14.16 -6.26 -3.73
N ASN A 47 15.04 -5.46 -3.11
CA ASN A 47 16.34 -5.10 -3.68
C ASN A 47 16.18 -4.58 -5.13
N ALA A 48 15.10 -3.82 -5.38
CA ALA A 48 14.77 -3.33 -6.72
C ALA A 48 15.92 -2.45 -7.24
N ASP A 49 16.57 -2.95 -8.30
CA ASP A 49 17.57 -2.25 -9.09
C ASP A 49 17.02 -1.79 -10.45
N ASP A 50 15.79 -2.19 -10.77
CA ASP A 50 15.09 -1.83 -11.99
C ASP A 50 13.91 -0.86 -11.75
N GLU A 51 13.73 0.06 -12.69
CA GLU A 51 12.69 1.10 -12.66
C GLU A 51 11.27 0.51 -12.78
N THR A 52 11.11 -0.61 -13.50
CA THR A 52 9.80 -1.23 -13.75
C THR A 52 9.18 -1.79 -12.48
N THR A 53 9.98 -2.42 -11.61
CA THR A 53 9.51 -2.97 -10.33
C THR A 53 9.01 -1.86 -9.39
N LEU A 54 9.72 -0.72 -9.33
CA LEU A 54 9.27 0.43 -8.54
C LEU A 54 8.04 1.11 -9.16
N ASP A 55 7.96 1.20 -10.48
CA ASP A 55 6.79 1.73 -11.18
C ASP A 55 5.53 0.89 -10.91
N LYS A 56 5.63 -0.44 -10.96
CA LYS A 56 4.53 -1.35 -10.60
C LYS A 56 4.07 -1.15 -9.16
N ALA A 57 5.02 -1.03 -8.22
CA ALA A 57 4.72 -0.77 -6.82
C ALA A 57 4.06 0.60 -6.64
N ALA A 58 4.52 1.64 -7.34
CA ALA A 58 3.92 2.97 -7.32
C ALA A 58 2.46 2.96 -7.77
N VAL A 59 2.12 2.22 -8.84
CA VAL A 59 0.72 2.04 -9.23
C VAL A 59 -0.04 1.31 -8.12
N ALA A 60 0.41 0.13 -7.68
CA ALA A 60 -0.30 -0.61 -6.64
C ALA A 60 -0.52 0.22 -5.36
N LEU A 61 0.46 1.02 -4.94
CA LEU A 61 0.35 1.89 -3.78
C LEU A 61 -0.73 2.94 -3.92
N ALA A 62 -0.86 3.59 -5.08
CA ALA A 62 -1.88 4.60 -5.29
C ALA A 62 -3.31 4.03 -5.19
N PHE A 63 -3.49 2.74 -5.45
CA PHE A 63 -4.81 2.10 -5.50
C PHE A 63 -5.11 1.18 -4.31
N HIS A 64 -4.13 0.58 -3.63
CA HIS A 64 -4.40 -0.59 -2.77
C HIS A 64 -5.47 -0.39 -1.70
N ASP A 65 -5.51 0.78 -1.07
CA ASP A 65 -6.52 1.15 -0.06
C ASP A 65 -7.60 2.11 -0.59
N ILE A 66 -7.53 2.52 -1.86
CA ILE A 66 -8.38 3.61 -2.36
C ILE A 66 -9.88 3.28 -2.33
N GLY A 67 -10.23 2.00 -2.34
CA GLY A 67 -11.60 1.51 -2.14
C GLY A 67 -12.22 1.96 -0.80
N ILE A 68 -11.40 2.24 0.24
CA ILE A 68 -11.91 2.78 1.52
C ILE A 68 -12.61 4.13 1.30
N TRP A 69 -12.02 5.01 0.48
CA TRP A 69 -12.56 6.33 0.20
C TRP A 69 -13.53 6.33 -0.98
N SER A 70 -13.14 5.73 -2.11
CA SER A 70 -13.95 5.73 -3.34
C SER A 70 -15.26 4.97 -3.20
N HIS A 71 -15.30 3.91 -2.39
CA HIS A 71 -16.48 3.06 -2.20
C HIS A 71 -17.03 3.10 -0.76
N GLY A 72 -16.36 3.81 0.16
CA GLY A 72 -16.85 3.99 1.53
C GLY A 72 -16.98 2.68 2.33
N THR A 73 -16.11 1.70 2.06
CA THR A 73 -16.18 0.34 2.61
C THR A 73 -14.85 -0.14 3.16
N LEU A 74 -14.87 -0.99 4.19
CA LEU A 74 -13.66 -1.69 4.65
C LEU A 74 -13.42 -3.02 3.90
N ASP A 75 -14.37 -3.47 3.08
CA ASP A 75 -14.21 -4.58 2.13
C ASP A 75 -13.76 -4.03 0.77
N TYR A 76 -12.58 -3.40 0.77
CA TYR A 76 -12.14 -2.51 -0.30
C TYR A 76 -11.21 -3.15 -1.32
N LEU A 77 -10.69 -4.36 -1.07
CA LEU A 77 -9.66 -4.98 -1.91
C LEU A 77 -10.12 -5.16 -3.36
N GLU A 78 -11.33 -5.69 -3.57
CA GLU A 78 -11.89 -5.87 -4.91
C GLU A 78 -12.15 -4.52 -5.60
N PRO A 79 -12.83 -3.53 -4.97
CA PRO A 79 -12.95 -2.18 -5.53
C PRO A 79 -11.61 -1.53 -5.91
N SER A 80 -10.60 -1.63 -5.04
CA SER A 80 -9.25 -1.11 -5.29
C SER A 80 -8.59 -1.79 -6.49
N SER A 81 -8.65 -3.13 -6.56
CA SER A 81 -8.11 -3.92 -7.67
C SER A 81 -8.77 -3.59 -8.99
N LEU A 82 -10.10 -3.43 -9.02
CA LEU A 82 -10.86 -3.08 -10.24
C LEU A 82 -10.52 -1.68 -10.75
N LEU A 83 -10.32 -0.70 -9.85
CA LEU A 83 -9.89 0.64 -10.22
C LEU A 83 -8.47 0.63 -10.81
N ALA A 84 -7.55 -0.13 -10.21
CA ALA A 84 -6.19 -0.28 -10.72
C ALA A 84 -6.17 -0.98 -12.09
N GLU A 85 -6.92 -2.08 -12.25
CA GLU A 85 -7.05 -2.79 -13.52
C GLU A 85 -7.60 -1.89 -14.62
N ALA A 86 -8.69 -1.17 -14.35
CA ALA A 86 -9.26 -0.24 -15.32
C ALA A 86 -8.25 0.85 -15.74
N TRP A 87 -7.51 1.41 -14.78
CA TRP A 87 -6.47 2.40 -15.09
C TRP A 87 -5.34 1.80 -15.94
N LEU A 88 -4.87 0.60 -15.62
CA LEU A 88 -3.81 -0.07 -16.38
C LEU A 88 -4.20 -0.34 -17.82
N LEU A 89 -5.43 -0.82 -18.06
CA LEU A 89 -5.94 -1.09 -19.41
C LEU A 89 -6.07 0.20 -20.23
N ASP A 90 -6.54 1.30 -19.62
CA ASP A 90 -6.64 2.61 -20.30
C ASP A 90 -5.26 3.16 -20.71
N HIS A 91 -4.20 2.78 -19.98
CA HIS A 91 -2.82 3.21 -20.24
C HIS A 91 -2.00 2.20 -21.06
N GLY A 92 -2.60 1.11 -21.55
CA GLY A 92 -1.92 0.08 -22.34
C GLY A 92 -0.86 -0.70 -21.55
N LEU A 93 -1.09 -0.90 -20.25
CA LEU A 93 -0.22 -1.62 -19.31
C LEU A 93 -0.81 -2.99 -18.92
N ASP A 94 -1.46 -3.66 -19.86
CA ASP A 94 -2.16 -4.94 -19.68
C ASP A 94 -1.28 -6.01 -19.01
N ASP A 95 0.00 -6.07 -19.41
CA ASP A 95 0.97 -7.03 -18.88
C ASP A 95 1.30 -6.81 -17.38
N TRP A 96 0.93 -5.67 -16.79
CA TRP A 96 1.15 -5.36 -15.38
C TRP A 96 -0.03 -5.72 -14.49
N VAL A 97 -1.21 -5.98 -15.07
CA VAL A 97 -2.44 -6.30 -14.33
C VAL A 97 -2.25 -7.46 -13.35
N PRO A 98 -1.64 -8.61 -13.72
CA PRO A 98 -1.49 -9.73 -12.79
C PRO A 98 -0.68 -9.39 -11.54
N ASP A 99 0.40 -8.62 -11.69
CA ASP A 99 1.26 -8.26 -10.57
C ASP A 99 0.59 -7.22 -9.66
N ILE A 100 -0.02 -6.19 -10.24
CA ILE A 100 -0.63 -5.09 -9.48
C ILE A 100 -1.88 -5.54 -8.74
N THR A 101 -2.76 -6.30 -9.40
CA THR A 101 -3.95 -6.83 -8.75
C THR A 101 -3.61 -7.85 -7.66
N ALA A 102 -2.52 -8.61 -7.81
CA ALA A 102 -2.01 -9.47 -6.74
C ALA A 102 -1.45 -8.68 -5.56
N MET A 103 -0.62 -7.64 -5.81
CA MET A 103 -0.15 -6.74 -4.74
C MET A 103 -1.32 -6.14 -3.95
N ILE A 104 -2.37 -5.67 -4.65
CA ILE A 104 -3.56 -5.10 -4.00
C ILE A 104 -4.39 -6.16 -3.30
N SER A 105 -4.67 -7.30 -3.92
CA SER A 105 -5.58 -8.29 -3.33
C SER A 105 -4.97 -9.03 -2.14
N ASP A 106 -3.64 -9.12 -2.09
CA ASP A 106 -2.92 -9.96 -1.14
C ASP A 106 -2.10 -9.19 -0.08
N HIS A 107 -2.04 -7.85 -0.10
CA HIS A 107 -1.21 -7.08 0.86
C HIS A 107 -1.58 -7.30 2.33
N HIS A 108 -2.82 -7.72 2.62
CA HIS A 108 -3.27 -8.11 3.96
C HIS A 108 -3.35 -9.61 4.20
N LYS A 109 -2.80 -10.45 3.30
CA LYS A 109 -2.67 -11.88 3.58
C LYS A 109 -1.87 -12.12 4.87
N VAL A 110 -2.41 -12.99 5.72
CA VAL A 110 -1.76 -13.43 6.96
C VAL A 110 -0.62 -14.40 6.65
N THR A 111 -0.79 -15.22 5.63
CA THR A 111 0.23 -16.14 5.09
C THR A 111 1.02 -15.49 3.94
N ALA A 112 2.09 -16.16 3.51
CA ALA A 112 2.93 -15.67 2.43
C ALA A 112 2.27 -15.86 1.06
N CYS A 113 2.58 -14.98 0.10
CA CYS A 113 2.21 -15.11 -1.31
C CYS A 113 3.23 -16.00 -2.04
N ALA A 114 3.19 -17.32 -1.80
CA ALA A 114 4.24 -18.24 -2.26
C ALA A 114 4.49 -18.22 -3.78
N ASP A 115 3.45 -18.05 -4.58
CA ASP A 115 3.53 -18.10 -6.04
C ASP A 115 3.69 -16.70 -6.69
N ASN A 116 3.78 -15.63 -5.88
CA ASN A 116 3.92 -14.27 -6.38
C ASN A 116 4.94 -13.46 -5.53
N PRO A 117 6.23 -13.45 -5.91
CA PRO A 117 7.29 -12.80 -5.14
C PRO A 117 7.13 -11.29 -4.98
N ILE A 118 6.62 -10.59 -6.00
CA ILE A 118 6.40 -9.14 -5.92
C ILE A 118 5.26 -8.82 -4.96
N ALA A 119 4.16 -9.59 -5.00
CA ALA A 119 3.07 -9.47 -4.04
C ALA A 119 3.51 -9.83 -2.62
N GLU A 120 4.35 -10.86 -2.42
CA GLU A 120 4.90 -11.17 -1.10
C GLU A 120 5.73 -10.00 -0.55
N THR A 121 6.56 -9.39 -1.39
CA THR A 121 7.38 -8.26 -0.97
C THR A 121 6.55 -7.03 -0.63
N PHE A 122 5.52 -6.76 -1.43
CA PHE A 122 4.55 -5.69 -1.18
C PHE A 122 3.79 -5.92 0.13
N ARG A 123 3.28 -7.14 0.35
CA ARG A 123 2.64 -7.56 1.59
C ARG A 123 3.56 -7.35 2.80
N GLN A 124 4.83 -7.75 2.71
CA GLN A 124 5.79 -7.53 3.80
C GLN A 124 6.04 -6.05 4.08
N ALA A 125 6.15 -5.23 3.04
CA ALA A 125 6.33 -3.79 3.15
C ALA A 125 5.12 -3.12 3.82
N ASP A 126 3.90 -3.45 3.39
CA ASP A 126 2.66 -2.97 3.99
C ASP A 126 2.54 -3.39 5.46
N TRP A 127 2.73 -4.69 5.75
CA TRP A 127 2.73 -5.21 7.11
C TRP A 127 3.76 -4.50 8.01
N ALA A 128 4.91 -4.10 7.47
CA ALA A 128 5.88 -3.33 8.23
C ALA A 128 5.38 -1.94 8.61
N ASP A 129 4.59 -1.30 7.76
CA ASP A 129 4.00 0.00 8.05
C ASP A 129 2.80 -0.09 9.00
N VAL A 130 1.82 -0.94 8.70
CA VAL A 130 0.57 -1.07 9.47
C VAL A 130 0.80 -1.60 10.89
N THR A 131 1.89 -2.36 11.09
CA THR A 131 2.32 -2.79 12.42
C THR A 131 3.30 -1.85 13.10
N GLN A 132 3.58 -0.69 12.48
CA GLN A 132 4.53 0.32 12.93
C GLN A 132 5.92 -0.27 13.28
N GLY A 133 6.36 -1.25 12.49
CA GLY A 133 7.65 -1.93 12.64
C GLY A 133 7.70 -3.07 13.66
N LEU A 134 6.57 -3.56 14.18
CA LEU A 134 6.53 -4.79 14.99
C LEU A 134 6.87 -6.02 14.14
N ARG A 135 6.45 -6.06 12.87
CA ARG A 135 6.92 -7.03 11.87
C ARG A 135 7.75 -6.28 10.83
N ARG A 136 8.97 -6.74 10.55
CA ARG A 136 9.90 -6.01 9.65
C ARG A 136 10.48 -6.82 8.51
N PHE A 137 10.35 -8.14 8.50
CA PHE A 137 10.80 -9.01 7.40
C PHE A 137 12.22 -8.72 6.88
N SER A 138 13.14 -8.38 7.79
CA SER A 138 14.55 -7.96 7.53
C SER A 138 14.79 -6.48 7.25
N LEU A 139 13.77 -5.63 7.25
CA LEU A 139 13.91 -4.18 7.16
C LEU A 139 14.76 -3.62 8.32
N PRO A 140 15.86 -2.89 8.03
CA PRO A 140 16.70 -2.29 9.07
C PRO A 140 15.93 -1.27 9.90
N LEU A 141 15.97 -1.39 11.23
CA LEU A 141 15.24 -0.48 12.14
C LEU A 141 15.64 0.99 11.92
N GLY A 142 16.93 1.25 11.74
CA GLY A 142 17.43 2.61 11.48
C GLY A 142 16.87 3.20 10.19
N PHE A 143 16.65 2.38 9.16
CA PHE A 143 16.03 2.82 7.92
C PHE A 143 14.54 3.15 8.14
N ALA A 144 13.79 2.23 8.76
CA ALA A 144 12.37 2.43 9.08
C ALA A 144 12.11 3.71 9.89
N VAL A 145 12.96 3.99 10.89
CA VAL A 145 12.86 5.22 11.69
C VAL A 145 13.08 6.48 10.84
N ARG A 146 14.02 6.48 9.89
CA ARG A 146 14.24 7.64 9.01
C ARG A 146 13.08 7.83 8.03
N VAL A 147 12.53 6.74 7.49
CA VAL A 147 11.35 6.78 6.62
C VAL A 147 10.14 7.34 7.38
N MET A 148 9.86 6.87 8.59
CA MET A 148 8.79 7.41 9.46
C MET A 148 8.98 8.89 9.82
N ARG A 149 10.23 9.36 9.96
CA ARG A 149 10.52 10.79 10.19
C ARG A 149 10.29 11.64 8.94
N THR A 150 10.59 11.09 7.76
CA THR A 150 10.41 11.76 6.46
C THR A 150 8.94 11.81 6.07
N PHE A 151 8.21 10.72 6.35
CA PHE A 151 6.77 10.57 6.07
C PHE A 151 6.00 10.26 7.35
N PRO A 152 5.75 11.28 8.20
CA PRO A 152 5.04 11.09 9.47
C PRO A 152 3.67 10.44 9.27
N ASN A 153 3.20 9.74 10.30
CA ASN A 153 1.94 9.00 10.20
C ASN A 153 0.72 9.86 9.82
N ALA A 154 0.71 11.13 10.23
CA ALA A 154 -0.33 12.11 9.90
C ALA A 154 -1.78 11.63 10.16
N GLY A 155 -1.98 10.70 11.10
CA GLY A 155 -3.30 10.20 11.48
C GLY A 155 -3.74 8.90 10.78
N PHE A 156 -2.93 8.34 9.87
CA PHE A 156 -3.32 7.15 9.09
C PHE A 156 -3.74 5.94 9.97
N HIS A 157 -2.97 5.61 11.02
CA HIS A 157 -3.33 4.47 11.88
C HIS A 157 -4.59 4.74 12.72
N GLN A 158 -4.82 6.01 13.09
CA GLN A 158 -6.03 6.41 13.81
C GLN A 158 -7.26 6.31 12.89
N PHE A 159 -7.11 6.69 11.62
CA PHE A 159 -8.10 6.48 10.58
C PHE A 159 -8.44 4.99 10.43
N LEU A 160 -7.46 4.11 10.24
CA LEU A 160 -7.67 2.66 10.10
C LEU A 160 -8.39 2.06 11.32
N MET A 161 -7.97 2.43 12.53
CA MET A 161 -8.63 1.99 13.76
C MET A 161 -10.10 2.44 13.80
N ARG A 162 -10.38 3.70 13.44
CA ARG A 162 -11.75 4.24 13.41
C ARG A 162 -12.62 3.48 12.41
N GLN A 163 -12.13 3.25 11.20
CA GLN A 163 -12.87 2.51 10.17
C GLN A 163 -13.14 1.06 10.61
N SER A 164 -12.13 0.41 11.21
CA SER A 164 -12.26 -0.96 11.73
C SER A 164 -13.30 -1.08 12.84
N VAL A 165 -13.33 -0.13 13.77
CA VAL A 165 -14.35 -0.10 14.84
C VAL A 165 -15.75 0.12 14.24
N GLN A 166 -15.89 1.05 13.29
CA GLN A 166 -17.18 1.29 12.62
C GLN A 166 -17.67 0.05 11.85
N GLN A 167 -16.77 -0.63 11.14
CA GLN A 167 -17.07 -1.89 10.44
C GLN A 167 -17.51 -2.96 11.44
N ALA A 168 -16.77 -3.17 12.53
CA ALA A 168 -17.09 -4.18 13.54
C ALA A 168 -18.47 -3.95 14.20
N LEU A 169 -18.86 -2.69 14.41
CA LEU A 169 -20.18 -2.35 14.94
C LEU A 169 -21.31 -2.65 13.95
N LYS A 170 -21.08 -2.47 12.64
CA LYS A 170 -22.07 -2.74 11.59
C LYS A 170 -22.12 -4.23 11.19
N HIS A 171 -20.96 -4.90 11.19
CA HIS A 171 -20.75 -6.26 10.67
C HIS A 171 -19.94 -7.10 11.69
N PRO A 172 -20.52 -7.48 12.84
CA PRO A 172 -19.78 -8.14 13.93
C PRO A 172 -19.22 -9.53 13.56
N LEU A 173 -19.80 -10.19 12.56
CA LEU A 173 -19.31 -11.49 12.05
C LEU A 173 -18.24 -11.35 10.97
N ASN A 174 -18.02 -10.14 10.45
CA ASN A 174 -17.01 -9.84 9.44
C ASN A 174 -16.36 -8.45 9.69
N PRO A 175 -15.67 -8.27 10.83
CA PRO A 175 -15.21 -6.97 11.28
C PRO A 175 -14.00 -6.44 10.48
N LEU A 176 -13.24 -7.33 9.84
CA LEU A 176 -12.01 -7.01 9.11
C LEU A 176 -11.98 -7.79 7.79
N PRO A 177 -12.86 -7.44 6.83
CA PRO A 177 -13.06 -8.21 5.60
C PRO A 177 -11.85 -8.21 4.65
N MET A 178 -10.93 -7.25 4.82
CA MET A 178 -9.71 -7.16 4.04
C MET A 178 -8.65 -8.22 4.39
N PHE A 179 -8.73 -8.90 5.54
CA PHE A 179 -7.78 -9.97 5.82
C PHE A 179 -8.04 -11.21 4.97
N ARG A 180 -6.98 -11.73 4.38
CA ARG A 180 -6.96 -12.98 3.61
C ARG A 180 -6.06 -14.01 4.29
N TRP A 181 -6.32 -15.29 4.04
CA TRP A 181 -5.56 -16.41 4.61
C TRP A 181 -4.62 -17.05 3.60
#